data_AF-A0A961TI82-F1
#
_entry.id   AF-A0A961TI82-F1
#
_cell.length_a   1.000
_cell.length_b   1.000
_cell.length_c   1.000
_cell.angle_alpha   90.00
_cell.angle_beta   90.00
_cell.angle_gamma   90.00
#
_symmetry.space_group_name_H-M   'P 1'
#
loop_
_entity.id
_entity.type
_entity.pdbx_description
1 polymer ?
#
loop_
_entity_poly.entity_id
_entity_poly.type
_entity_poly.pdbx_seq_one_letter_code
_entity_poly.pdbx_strand_id
1 'polypeptide(L)'
;MARKFDNMHHGNSHGARAESGSWKTVDLNATSAETADASNVVRVEVGTSAAELNALIASVPDGTTIILADGIHQFDQPILIARDSITVTGQSESGTVLNFSLAAGNEASLIQVAGGAKTYVDVTNVDASAGSTTLETDAGHGLQVGDAIYIYVPNTQDYLDANGWSNV
;
A
#
# COMPACT_ATOMS: atom_id res chain seq x y z
N MET A 1 5.64 -48.59 -72.59
CA MET A 1 6.97 -48.85 -73.19
C MET A 1 7.72 -47.53 -73.31
N ALA A 2 9.02 -47.56 -73.01
CA ALA A 2 10.08 -46.59 -73.32
C ALA A 2 10.14 -45.23 -72.58
N ARG A 3 11.38 -44.93 -72.16
CA ARG A 3 11.90 -43.87 -71.27
C ARG A 3 12.50 -42.69 -72.08
N LYS A 4 12.75 -41.54 -71.43
CA LYS A 4 13.96 -40.65 -71.51
C LYS A 4 13.63 -39.31 -70.81
N PHE A 5 14.26 -38.90 -69.71
CA PHE A 5 15.63 -38.38 -69.46
C PHE A 5 15.93 -36.99 -70.03
N ASP A 6 16.68 -36.24 -69.21
CA ASP A 6 17.32 -34.90 -69.30
C ASP A 6 16.44 -33.67 -69.06
N ASN A 7 16.62 -32.89 -67.98
CA ASN A 7 17.81 -32.24 -67.38
C ASN A 7 18.34 -31.06 -68.21
N MET A 8 18.09 -29.84 -67.75
CA MET A 8 19.00 -28.72 -67.97
C MET A 8 18.88 -27.69 -66.85
N HIS A 9 19.88 -27.71 -65.98
CA HIS A 9 20.29 -26.64 -65.08
C HIS A 9 20.47 -25.31 -65.82
N HIS A 10 20.08 -24.20 -65.17
CA HIS A 10 20.93 -23.03 -65.07
C HIS A 10 20.97 -22.63 -63.60
N GLY A 11 22.13 -22.82 -62.97
CA GLY A 11 22.40 -22.29 -61.65
C GLY A 11 22.68 -20.79 -61.74
N ASN A 12 22.45 -20.09 -60.63
CA ASN A 12 23.51 -19.19 -60.17
C ASN A 12 23.49 -19.09 -58.65
N SER A 13 24.64 -19.47 -58.10
CA SER A 13 25.08 -19.32 -56.73
C SER A 13 25.01 -17.87 -56.27
N HIS A 14 24.45 -17.62 -55.10
CA HIS A 14 24.92 -16.58 -54.19
C HIS A 14 24.84 -17.14 -52.76
N GLY A 15 26.01 -17.30 -52.15
CA GLY A 15 26.17 -17.82 -50.80
C GLY A 15 25.50 -16.89 -49.79
N ALA A 16 24.44 -17.36 -49.16
CA ALA A 16 23.92 -16.76 -47.95
C ALA A 16 24.79 -17.23 -46.78
N ARG A 17 25.67 -16.34 -46.32
CA ARG A 17 26.32 -16.40 -45.03
C ARG A 17 25.21 -16.36 -43.97
N ALA A 18 24.88 -17.51 -43.39
CA ALA A 18 23.93 -17.61 -42.30
C ALA A 18 24.56 -16.99 -41.03
N GLU A 19 24.21 -15.74 -40.75
CA GLU A 19 24.34 -15.22 -39.39
C GLU A 19 23.16 -15.77 -38.60
N SER A 20 23.49 -16.67 -37.67
CA SER A 20 22.56 -17.31 -36.74
C SER A 20 22.01 -16.28 -35.74
N GLY A 21 21.12 -15.42 -36.21
CA GLY A 21 20.22 -14.65 -35.35
C GLY A 21 19.07 -15.55 -34.93
N SER A 22 19.16 -16.12 -33.73
CA SER A 22 18.04 -16.79 -33.08
C SER A 22 16.95 -15.77 -32.77
N TRP A 23 16.01 -15.56 -33.71
CA TRP A 23 14.80 -14.81 -33.44
C TRP A 23 13.92 -15.67 -32.53
N LYS A 24 13.81 -15.28 -31.25
CA LYS A 24 12.77 -15.81 -30.38
C LYS A 24 11.44 -15.24 -30.85
N THR A 25 10.59 -16.10 -31.42
CA THR A 25 9.17 -15.80 -31.59
C THR A 25 8.58 -15.57 -30.20
N VAL A 26 8.18 -14.34 -29.91
CA VAL A 26 7.38 -14.05 -28.73
C VAL A 26 5.97 -14.50 -29.04
N ASP A 27 5.57 -15.60 -28.42
CA ASP A 27 4.20 -16.07 -28.50
C ASP A 27 3.34 -15.12 -27.66
N LEU A 28 2.68 -14.15 -28.31
CA LEU A 28 1.79 -13.19 -27.64
C LEU A 28 0.50 -13.84 -27.11
N ASN A 29 0.31 -15.12 -27.45
CA ASN A 29 -0.74 -16.00 -26.96
C ASN A 29 -0.20 -17.13 -26.07
N ALA A 30 1.07 -17.07 -25.65
CA ALA A 30 1.42 -17.75 -24.42
C ALA A 30 0.56 -17.07 -23.35
N THR A 31 -0.52 -17.74 -22.97
CA THR A 31 -1.21 -17.56 -21.71
C THR A 31 -0.10 -17.50 -20.67
N SER A 32 0.33 -16.28 -20.36
CA SER A 32 0.84 -15.97 -19.06
C SER A 32 -0.23 -16.56 -18.16
N ALA A 33 0.08 -17.70 -17.56
CA ALA A 33 -0.30 -17.90 -16.19
C ALA A 33 0.36 -16.74 -15.43
N GLU A 34 -0.22 -15.54 -15.62
CA GLU A 34 -0.33 -14.52 -14.62
C GLU A 34 -0.79 -15.32 -13.43
N THR A 35 0.17 -15.59 -12.54
CA THR A 35 -0.08 -16.02 -11.18
C THR A 35 -1.36 -15.34 -10.80
N ALA A 36 -2.45 -16.11 -10.67
CA ALA A 36 -3.66 -15.61 -10.09
C ALA A 36 -3.21 -14.91 -8.83
N ASP A 37 -3.31 -13.58 -8.84
CA ASP A 37 -3.19 -12.78 -7.64
C ASP A 37 -4.19 -13.43 -6.70
N ALA A 38 -3.69 -14.23 -5.77
CA ALA A 38 -4.50 -14.87 -4.78
C ALA A 38 -4.90 -13.71 -3.90
N SER A 39 -5.94 -12.98 -4.35
CA SER A 39 -6.49 -11.83 -3.67
C SER A 39 -6.63 -12.26 -2.22
N ASN A 40 -5.80 -11.69 -1.36
CA ASN A 40 -5.67 -12.17 0.01
C ASN A 40 -6.89 -11.62 0.76
N VAL A 41 -8.03 -12.25 0.52
CA VAL A 41 -9.34 -11.78 0.93
C VAL A 41 -9.80 -12.63 2.09
N VAL A 42 -10.01 -11.97 3.22
CA VAL A 42 -10.58 -12.62 4.40
C VAL A 42 -11.99 -12.09 4.61
N ARG A 43 -12.96 -12.99 4.75
CA ARG A 43 -14.34 -12.62 5.09
C ARG A 43 -14.57 -12.74 6.59
N VAL A 44 -15.21 -11.72 7.15
CA VAL A 44 -15.55 -11.64 8.57
C VAL A 44 -17.06 -11.66 8.70
N GLU A 45 -17.56 -12.75 9.29
CA GLU A 45 -18.98 -12.95 9.50
C GLU A 45 -19.50 -12.12 10.67
N VAL A 46 -20.81 -11.81 10.64
CA VAL A 46 -21.51 -11.21 11.77
C VAL A 46 -21.35 -12.09 13.01
N GLY A 47 -21.12 -11.46 14.17
CA GLY A 47 -20.89 -12.14 15.44
C GLY A 47 -19.40 -12.32 15.77
N THR A 48 -18.50 -11.99 14.84
CA THR A 48 -17.08 -11.81 15.16
C THR A 48 -16.94 -10.67 16.17
N SER A 49 -16.23 -10.93 17.28
CA SER A 49 -16.01 -9.92 18.31
C SER A 49 -14.99 -8.86 17.87
N ALA A 50 -14.99 -7.71 18.56
CA ALA A 50 -13.99 -6.66 18.33
C ALA A 50 -12.56 -7.18 18.57
N ALA A 51 -12.36 -8.00 19.60
CA ALA A 51 -11.07 -8.59 19.93
C ALA A 51 -10.56 -9.54 18.82
N GLU A 52 -11.44 -10.38 18.27
CA GLU A 52 -11.10 -11.26 17.15
C GLU A 52 -10.78 -10.48 15.88
N LEU A 53 -11.57 -9.44 15.57
CA LEU A 53 -11.30 -8.58 14.41
C LEU A 53 -9.97 -7.84 14.56
N ASN A 54 -9.67 -7.30 15.75
CA ASN A 54 -8.38 -6.64 16.02
C ASN A 54 -7.20 -7.62 15.92
N ALA A 55 -7.35 -8.84 16.42
CA ALA A 55 -6.34 -9.89 16.26
C ALA A 55 -6.13 -10.28 14.79
N LEU A 56 -7.22 -10.34 14.02
CA LEU A 56 -7.17 -10.60 12.58
C LEU A 56 -6.42 -9.47 11.86
N ILE A 57 -6.79 -8.21 12.09
CA ILE A 57 -6.12 -7.03 11.53
C ILE A 57 -4.62 -7.04 11.82
N ALA A 58 -4.22 -7.42 13.04
CA ALA A 58 -2.82 -7.46 13.43
C ALA A 58 -2.03 -8.59 12.74
N SER A 59 -2.67 -9.72 12.42
CA SER A 59 -2.00 -10.96 12.01
C SER A 59 -2.03 -11.26 10.51
N VAL A 60 -2.98 -10.67 9.78
CA VAL A 60 -3.09 -10.92 8.33
C VAL A 60 -1.83 -10.45 7.59
N PRO A 61 -1.46 -11.10 6.47
CA PRO A 61 -0.34 -10.67 5.66
C PRO A 61 -0.59 -9.30 5.01
N ASP A 62 0.49 -8.65 4.59
CA ASP A 62 0.41 -7.41 3.82
C ASP A 62 -0.34 -7.63 2.49
N GLY A 63 -1.06 -6.61 2.03
CA GLY A 63 -1.94 -6.66 0.87
C GLY A 63 -3.32 -7.30 1.13
N THR A 64 -3.61 -7.73 2.36
CA THR A 64 -4.90 -8.37 2.69
C THR A 64 -6.07 -7.38 2.61
N THR A 65 -7.18 -7.83 2.01
CA THR A 65 -8.49 -7.17 2.09
C THR A 65 -9.42 -7.94 3.02
N ILE A 66 -9.77 -7.34 4.15
CA ILE A 66 -10.75 -7.86 5.09
C ILE A 66 -12.13 -7.32 4.69
N ILE A 67 -13.06 -8.22 4.39
CA ILE A 67 -14.43 -7.90 4.00
C ILE A 67 -15.36 -8.27 5.15
N LEU A 68 -16.00 -7.26 5.75
CA LEU A 68 -17.04 -7.44 6.75
C LEU A 68 -18.35 -7.82 6.04
N ALA A 69 -18.91 -8.98 6.36
CA ALA A 69 -20.17 -9.43 5.78
C ALA A 69 -21.30 -8.41 6.05
N ASP A 70 -22.32 -8.41 5.19
CA ASP A 70 -23.53 -7.62 5.41
C ASP A 70 -24.24 -8.06 6.69
N GLY A 71 -24.79 -7.10 7.43
CA GLY A 71 -25.46 -7.29 8.72
C GLY A 71 -24.93 -6.35 9.80
N ILE A 72 -25.39 -6.54 11.04
CA ILE A 72 -25.04 -5.70 12.19
C ILE A 72 -23.91 -6.36 12.98
N HIS A 73 -22.72 -5.80 12.91
CA HIS A 73 -21.57 -6.17 13.74
C HIS A 73 -21.66 -5.43 15.07
N GLN A 74 -21.56 -6.17 16.18
CA GLN A 74 -21.68 -5.63 17.53
C GLN A 74 -20.30 -5.63 18.19
N PHE A 75 -19.81 -4.44 18.52
CA PHE A 75 -18.49 -4.26 19.11
C PHE A 75 -18.58 -3.55 20.45
N ASP A 76 -17.92 -4.13 21.46
CA ASP A 76 -17.80 -3.58 22.81
C ASP A 76 -16.47 -2.84 23.02
N GLN A 77 -15.63 -2.80 21.98
CA GLN A 77 -14.30 -2.17 21.97
C GLN A 77 -14.04 -1.47 20.63
N PRO A 78 -13.14 -0.47 20.59
CA PRO A 78 -12.71 0.13 19.34
C PRO A 78 -12.05 -0.86 18.38
N ILE A 79 -12.21 -0.62 17.07
CA ILE A 79 -11.44 -1.31 16.03
C ILE A 79 -10.15 -0.54 15.76
N LEU A 80 -9.00 -1.19 15.94
CA LEU A 80 -7.68 -0.58 15.80
C LEU A 80 -7.02 -1.05 14.50
N ILE A 81 -6.76 -0.10 13.61
CA ILE A 81 -6.02 -0.29 12.36
C ILE A 81 -4.70 0.46 12.50
N ALA A 82 -3.67 -0.21 13.02
CA ALA A 82 -2.34 0.37 13.27
C ALA A 82 -1.29 -0.09 12.23
N ARG A 83 -1.75 -0.42 11.02
CA ARG A 83 -0.91 -0.87 9.88
C ARG A 83 -1.47 -0.24 8.61
N ASP A 84 -0.59 0.05 7.66
CA ASP A 84 -0.89 0.74 6.39
C ASP A 84 -1.02 -0.21 5.19
N SER A 85 -0.70 -1.49 5.37
CA SER A 85 -0.61 -2.50 4.31
C SER A 85 -1.87 -3.34 4.11
N ILE A 86 -3.01 -2.96 4.68
CA ILE A 86 -4.27 -3.73 4.59
C ILE A 86 -5.46 -2.85 4.19
N THR A 87 -6.51 -3.50 3.71
CA THR A 87 -7.82 -2.86 3.48
C THR A 87 -8.86 -3.51 4.38
N VAL A 88 -9.73 -2.71 5.00
CA VAL A 88 -10.94 -3.18 5.68
C VAL A 88 -12.14 -2.52 5.01
N THR A 89 -13.09 -3.32 4.52
CA THR A 89 -14.27 -2.83 3.79
C THR A 89 -15.53 -3.57 4.20
N GLY A 90 -16.69 -2.92 4.05
CA GLY A 90 -17.97 -3.61 4.04
C GLY A 90 -18.14 -4.44 2.76
N GLN A 91 -18.93 -5.51 2.84
CA GLN A 91 -19.31 -6.34 1.70
C GLN A 91 -20.15 -5.55 0.69
N SER A 92 -20.97 -4.63 1.16
CA SER A 92 -21.74 -3.70 0.33
C SER A 92 -21.84 -2.32 0.97
N GLU A 93 -22.21 -1.32 0.18
CA GLU A 93 -22.30 0.09 0.61
C GLU A 93 -23.34 0.31 1.72
N SER A 94 -24.43 -0.47 1.73
CA SER A 94 -25.55 -0.30 2.66
C SER A 94 -25.80 -1.48 3.59
N GLY A 95 -25.14 -2.62 3.36
CA GLY A 95 -25.42 -3.86 4.09
C GLY A 95 -24.60 -4.03 5.36
N THR A 96 -23.39 -3.50 5.43
CA THR A 96 -22.53 -3.61 6.62
C THR A 96 -22.82 -2.46 7.59
N VAL A 97 -23.33 -2.80 8.78
CA VAL A 97 -23.58 -1.84 9.87
C VAL A 97 -22.69 -2.18 11.06
N LEU A 98 -21.96 -1.19 11.58
CA LEU A 98 -21.14 -1.35 12.78
C LEU A 98 -21.85 -0.66 13.95
N ASN A 99 -22.17 -1.41 14.99
CA ASN A 99 -22.78 -0.89 16.20
C ASN A 99 -21.82 -1.05 17.37
N PHE A 100 -21.56 0.04 18.07
CA PHE A 100 -20.59 0.09 19.16
C PHE A 100 -21.31 0.31 20.50
N SER A 101 -20.97 -0.51 21.48
CA SER A 101 -21.44 -0.43 22.87
C SER A 101 -20.23 -0.37 23.80
N LEU A 102 -19.55 0.77 23.81
CA LEU A 102 -18.32 0.98 24.57
C LEU A 102 -18.61 1.30 26.03
N ALA A 103 -17.73 0.86 26.94
CA ALA A 103 -17.76 1.26 28.34
C ALA A 103 -17.38 2.75 28.50
N ALA A 104 -17.94 3.39 29.54
CA ALA A 104 -17.68 4.79 29.85
C ALA A 104 -16.18 5.09 29.98
N GLY A 105 -15.70 6.12 29.28
CA GLY A 105 -14.30 6.52 29.22
C GLY A 105 -13.53 5.96 28.02
N ASN A 106 -14.13 5.08 27.21
CA ASN A 106 -13.52 4.53 25.99
C ASN A 106 -14.14 5.09 24.70
N GLU A 107 -15.03 6.08 24.77
CA GLU A 107 -15.81 6.55 23.61
C GLU A 107 -15.04 7.49 22.66
N ALA A 108 -13.76 7.73 22.91
CA ALA A 108 -12.97 8.70 22.15
C ALA A 108 -12.83 8.35 20.66
N SER A 109 -12.84 7.06 20.30
CA SER A 109 -12.76 6.60 18.92
C SER A 109 -13.40 5.22 18.75
N LEU A 110 -14.37 5.09 17.83
CA LEU A 110 -14.99 3.80 17.49
C LEU A 110 -14.09 2.97 16.57
N ILE A 111 -13.51 3.64 15.56
CA ILE A 111 -12.48 3.09 14.68
C ILE A 111 -11.28 4.01 14.79
N GLN A 112 -10.14 3.45 15.17
CA GLN A 112 -8.88 4.15 15.27
C GLN A 112 -7.96 3.69 14.16
N VAL A 113 -7.67 4.59 13.22
CA VAL A 113 -6.60 4.38 12.23
C VAL A 113 -5.36 5.11 12.75
N ALA A 114 -4.37 4.34 13.17
CA ALA A 114 -3.12 4.89 13.68
C ALA A 114 -2.07 4.88 12.57
N GLY A 115 -1.51 6.05 12.28
CA GLY A 115 -0.32 6.16 11.44
C GLY A 115 0.90 5.53 12.11
N GLY A 116 1.92 5.22 11.32
CA GLY A 116 3.19 4.70 11.82
C GLY A 116 3.82 5.60 12.90
N ALA A 117 4.66 5.00 13.74
CA ALA A 117 5.40 5.75 14.75
C ALA A 117 6.28 6.82 14.08
N LYS A 118 6.23 8.05 14.61
CA LYS A 118 7.18 9.09 14.21
C LYS A 118 8.52 8.79 14.84
N THR A 119 9.57 8.76 14.04
CA THR A 119 10.95 8.71 14.54
C THR A 119 11.50 10.13 14.59
N TYR A 120 12.09 10.50 15.72
CA TYR A 120 12.84 11.75 15.79
C TYR A 120 14.04 11.64 14.84
N VAL A 121 14.14 12.58 13.92
CA VAL A 121 15.23 12.62 12.94
C VAL A 121 16.29 13.59 13.43
N ASP A 122 15.93 14.87 13.55
CA ASP A 122 16.88 15.93 13.86
C ASP A 122 16.19 17.23 14.29
N VAL A 123 16.99 18.21 14.74
CA VAL A 123 16.64 19.62 14.91
C VAL A 123 17.46 20.43 13.92
N THR A 124 16.80 21.27 13.11
CA THR A 124 17.52 22.15 12.18
C THR A 124 18.40 23.13 12.96
N ASN A 125 19.68 23.17 12.59
CA ASN A 125 20.66 24.11 13.16
C ASN A 125 20.67 25.46 12.42
N VAL A 126 19.85 25.57 11.37
CA VAL A 126 19.73 26.76 10.53
C VAL A 126 18.26 27.19 10.45
N ASP A 127 18.03 28.49 10.56
CA ASP A 127 16.69 29.07 10.44
C ASP A 127 16.13 28.83 9.04
N ALA A 128 14.93 28.22 8.99
CA ALA A 128 14.16 28.13 7.76
C ALA A 128 13.24 29.36 7.63
N SER A 129 13.37 30.11 6.54
CA SER A 129 12.45 31.21 6.23
C SER A 129 11.10 30.70 5.73
N ALA A 130 10.03 31.47 5.97
CA ALA A 130 8.72 31.17 5.43
C ALA A 130 8.78 31.06 3.89
N GLY A 131 8.22 29.98 3.34
CA GLY A 131 8.27 29.68 1.90
C GLY A 131 9.55 28.98 1.44
N SER A 132 10.49 28.67 2.34
CA SER A 132 11.63 27.80 2.01
C SER A 132 11.15 26.42 1.56
N THR A 133 11.87 25.85 0.59
CA THR A 133 11.67 24.47 0.11
C THR A 133 12.87 23.57 0.47
N THR A 134 13.78 24.08 1.30
CA THR A 134 14.99 23.39 1.76
C THR A 134 15.03 23.39 3.29
N LEU A 135 15.41 22.25 3.85
CA LEU A 135 15.69 22.05 5.27
C LEU A 135 17.11 21.46 5.38
N GLU A 136 17.93 22.02 6.26
CA GLU A 136 19.27 21.48 6.53
C GLU A 136 19.20 20.58 7.76
N THR A 137 19.80 19.40 7.66
CA THR A 137 19.86 18.39 8.73
C THR A 137 21.28 17.89 8.86
N ASP A 138 21.66 17.42 10.04
CA ASP A 138 22.94 16.81 10.32
C ASP A 138 23.16 15.54 9.47
N ALA A 139 24.43 15.21 9.25
CA ALA A 139 24.81 14.03 8.49
C ALA A 139 24.30 12.75 9.16
N GLY A 140 23.84 11.78 8.36
CA GLY A 140 23.32 10.50 8.87
C GLY A 140 21.85 10.52 9.27
N HIS A 141 21.10 11.57 8.90
CA HIS A 141 19.66 11.73 9.16
C HIS A 141 18.76 10.60 8.63
N GLY A 142 19.23 9.78 7.68
CA GLY A 142 18.49 8.61 7.19
C GLY A 142 17.28 8.89 6.28
N LEU A 143 16.80 10.14 6.20
CA LEU A 143 15.74 10.58 5.26
C LEU A 143 16.05 10.24 3.79
N GLN A 144 15.00 9.85 3.08
CA GLN A 144 15.03 9.49 1.66
C GLN A 144 13.92 10.22 0.88
N VAL A 145 14.04 10.21 -0.45
CA VAL A 145 12.99 10.73 -1.33
C VAL A 145 11.72 9.90 -1.15
N GLY A 146 10.60 10.56 -0.88
CA GLY A 146 9.30 9.91 -0.63
C GLY A 146 8.90 9.90 0.84
N ASP A 147 9.83 10.18 1.76
CA ASP A 147 9.50 10.29 3.18
C ASP A 147 8.60 11.49 3.46
N ALA A 148 7.66 11.30 4.38
CA ALA A 148 6.87 12.39 4.95
C ALA A 148 7.54 12.90 6.23
N ILE A 149 7.88 14.18 6.27
CA ILE A 149 8.49 14.82 7.45
C ILE A 149 7.46 15.61 8.25
N TYR A 150 7.59 15.57 9.58
CA TYR A 150 6.79 16.37 10.50
C TYR A 150 7.72 17.34 11.25
N ILE A 151 7.55 18.63 10.98
CA ILE A 151 8.31 19.69 11.65
C ILE A 151 7.49 20.21 12.82
N TYR A 152 8.12 20.30 13.99
CA TYR A 152 7.47 20.78 15.21
C TYR A 152 8.32 21.87 15.86
N VAL A 153 7.64 22.95 16.23
CA VAL A 153 8.20 24.01 17.08
C VAL A 153 7.27 24.13 18.29
N PRO A 154 7.78 23.99 19.53
CA PRO A 154 6.95 24.20 20.71
C PRO A 154 6.50 25.66 20.78
N ASN A 155 5.25 25.86 21.17
CA ASN A 155 4.73 27.21 21.42
C ASN A 155 5.50 27.85 22.58
N THR A 156 5.89 29.11 22.41
CA THR A 156 6.46 29.92 23.49
C THR A 156 5.35 30.65 24.24
N GLN A 157 5.61 31.07 25.49
CA GLN A 157 4.65 31.89 26.24
C GLN A 157 4.30 33.17 25.49
N ASP A 158 5.28 33.84 24.89
CA ASP A 158 5.06 35.05 24.08
C ASP A 158 4.10 34.80 22.91
N TYR A 159 4.20 33.64 22.24
CA TYR A 159 3.28 33.27 21.17
C TYR A 159 1.86 33.03 21.70
N LEU A 160 1.74 32.36 22.84
CA LEU A 160 0.44 32.12 23.48
C LEU A 160 -0.23 33.42 23.93
N ASP A 161 0.53 34.32 24.57
CA ASP A 161 0.05 35.62 25.06
C ASP A 161 -0.39 36.53 23.92
N ALA A 162 0.38 36.58 22.82
CA ALA A 162 0.04 37.35 21.62
C ALA A 162 -1.30 36.90 20.98
N ASN A 163 -1.70 35.65 21.20
CA ASN A 163 -2.95 35.07 20.70
C ASN A 163 -4.05 34.98 21.78
N GLY A 164 -3.79 35.44 23.01
CA GLY A 164 -4.76 35.42 24.10
C GLY A 164 -5.05 34.03 24.67
N TRP A 165 -4.13 33.08 24.53
CA TRP A 165 -4.29 31.70 25.02
C TRP A 165 -3.61 31.54 26.38
N SER A 166 -4.35 31.79 27.46
CA SER A 166 -3.80 31.80 28.82
C SER A 166 -3.89 30.48 29.59
N ASN A 167 -4.60 29.47 29.06
CA ASN A 167 -4.88 28.19 29.75
C ASN A 167 -4.64 26.97 28.82
N VAL A 168 -3.50 26.93 28.12
CA VAL A 168 -3.07 25.75 27.34
C VAL A 168 -2.01 24.94 28.07
#